data_AF-A0A565ASC1-F1
#
_entry.id   AF-A0A565ASC1-F1
#
_cell.length_a   1.000
_cell.length_b   1.000
_cell.length_c   1.000
_cell.angle_alpha   90.00
_cell.angle_beta   90.00
_cell.angle_gamma   90.00
#
_symmetry.space_group_name_H-M   'P 1'
#
loop_
_entity.id
_entity.type
_entity.pdbx_description
1 polymer ?
#
loop_
_entity_poly.entity_id
_entity_poly.type
_entity_poly.pdbx_seq_one_letter_code
_entity_poly.pdbx_strand_id
1 'polypeptide(L)'
;MAGSAPEGTQFDARQFDQKLNESLLTVLYGYRLEGQDEFFTSYDEVHESFDAMGLQENLLRGFEKPSAIQQRGIVPFCKDLDVIQQAQSGTGKTATFCSGVLQQLDISLV
;
A
#
# COMPACT_ATOMS: atom_id res chain seq x y z
N MET A 1 41.45 2.72 -1.39
CA MET A 1 40.72 3.91 -1.88
C MET A 1 39.40 3.41 -2.44
N ALA A 2 38.29 3.61 -1.70
CA ALA A 2 36.96 3.22 -2.15
C ALA A 2 36.45 4.31 -3.10
N GLY A 3 36.05 3.93 -4.32
CA GLY A 3 35.56 4.86 -5.33
C GLY A 3 34.27 5.54 -4.85
N SER A 4 34.27 6.87 -4.86
CA SER A 4 33.08 7.68 -4.62
C SER A 4 32.06 7.45 -5.74
N ALA A 5 30.83 7.13 -5.38
CA ALA A 5 29.70 7.04 -6.31
C ALA A 5 29.52 8.37 -7.07
N PRO A 6 29.09 8.35 -8.34
CA PRO A 6 28.88 9.57 -9.11
C PRO A 6 27.82 10.47 -8.46
N GLU A 7 28.15 11.74 -8.25
CA GLU A 7 27.23 12.81 -7.86
C GLU A 7 26.25 13.07 -9.01
N GLY A 8 25.15 12.32 -9.06
CA GLY A 8 24.27 12.39 -10.22
C GLY A 8 22.97 11.63 -10.08
N THR A 9 22.35 11.70 -8.90
CA THR A 9 20.90 11.68 -8.59
C THR A 9 20.80 11.50 -7.09
N GLN A 10 21.02 12.57 -6.33
CA GLN A 10 20.71 12.56 -4.91
C GLN A 10 19.18 12.41 -4.82
N PHE A 11 18.72 11.28 -4.27
CA PHE A 11 17.28 11.05 -4.07
C PHE A 11 16.74 12.14 -3.14
N ASP A 12 15.94 13.06 -3.68
CA ASP A 12 15.27 14.09 -2.91
C ASP A 12 13.91 13.59 -2.45
N ALA A 13 13.87 13.08 -1.22
CA ALA A 13 12.64 12.62 -0.59
C ALA A 13 11.54 13.68 -0.59
N ARG A 14 11.90 14.98 -0.48
CA ARG A 14 10.91 16.07 -0.46
C ARG A 14 10.25 16.24 -1.82
N GLN A 15 11.02 16.13 -2.90
CA GLN A 15 10.49 16.20 -4.25
C GLN A 15 9.61 15.00 -4.58
N PHE A 16 9.99 13.80 -4.11
CA PHE A 16 9.18 12.60 -4.28
C PHE A 16 7.85 12.70 -3.52
N ASP A 17 7.89 13.10 -2.25
CA ASP A 17 6.69 13.30 -1.43
C ASP A 17 5.77 14.37 -2.04
N GLN A 18 6.33 15.45 -2.60
CA GLN A 18 5.55 16.46 -3.32
C GLN A 18 4.82 15.85 -4.53
N LYS A 19 5.51 15.12 -5.40
CA LYS A 19 4.90 14.49 -6.58
C LYS A 19 3.88 13.42 -6.22
N LEU A 20 4.16 12.64 -5.17
CA LEU A 20 3.23 11.65 -4.65
C LEU A 20 1.98 12.33 -4.11
N ASN A 21 2.14 13.40 -3.31
CA ASN A 21 1.01 14.15 -2.79
C ASN A 21 0.21 14.82 -3.92
N GLU A 22 0.86 15.38 -4.95
CA GLU A 22 0.18 15.91 -6.15
C GLU A 22 -0.63 14.82 -6.86
N SER A 23 -0.04 13.64 -7.06
CA SER A 23 -0.72 12.50 -7.68
C SER A 23 -1.91 12.04 -6.83
N LEU A 24 -1.73 11.93 -5.52
CA LEU A 24 -2.80 11.61 -4.58
C LEU A 24 -3.87 12.70 -4.54
N LEU A 25 -3.52 13.97 -4.69
CA LEU A 25 -4.46 15.08 -4.77
C LEU A 25 -5.32 14.98 -6.04
N THR A 26 -4.72 14.63 -7.19
CA THR A 26 -5.46 14.38 -8.43
C THR A 26 -6.44 13.21 -8.27
N VAL A 27 -6.01 12.11 -7.65
CA VAL A 27 -6.83 10.89 -7.46
C VAL A 27 -7.94 11.11 -6.43
N LEU A 28 -7.64 11.77 -5.30
CA LEU A 28 -8.57 11.94 -4.19
C LEU A 28 -9.53 13.13 -4.36
N TYR A 29 -9.08 14.21 -5.00
CA TYR A 29 -9.86 15.45 -5.14
C TYR A 29 -10.34 15.73 -6.56
N GLY A 30 -10.04 14.85 -7.53
CA GLY A 30 -10.48 15.00 -8.92
C GLY A 30 -9.90 16.23 -9.62
N TYR A 31 -8.78 16.77 -9.14
CA TYR A 31 -8.05 17.86 -9.79
C TYR A 31 -7.41 17.34 -11.08
N ARG A 32 -8.19 17.42 -12.16
CA ARG A 32 -7.83 17.03 -13.52
C ARG A 32 -6.85 18.04 -14.10
N LEU A 33 -5.62 17.61 -14.38
CA LEU A 33 -4.79 18.32 -15.35
C LEU A 33 -5.39 17.99 -16.74
N GLU A 34 -5.70 19.02 -17.53
CA GLU A 34 -6.29 18.82 -18.87
C GLU A 34 -5.39 17.90 -19.71
N GLY A 35 -5.94 16.76 -20.17
CA GLY A 35 -5.28 15.86 -21.12
C GLY A 35 -4.60 14.60 -20.55
N GLN A 36 -4.78 14.25 -19.28
CA GLN A 36 -4.33 12.96 -18.73
C GLN A 36 -5.51 12.01 -18.47
N ASP A 37 -5.46 10.83 -19.09
CA ASP A 37 -6.35 9.71 -18.75
C ASP A 37 -6.18 9.34 -17.26
N GLU A 38 -7.27 8.97 -16.58
CA GLU A 38 -7.23 8.56 -15.16
C GLU A 38 -6.25 7.40 -14.96
N PHE A 39 -5.08 7.69 -14.41
CA PHE A 39 -4.02 6.69 -14.24
C PHE A 39 -4.23 5.81 -12.98
N PHE A 40 -5.06 6.24 -12.03
CA PHE A 40 -5.35 5.50 -10.79
C PHE A 40 -6.83 5.60 -10.41
N THR A 41 -7.37 4.54 -9.81
CA THR A 41 -8.74 4.47 -9.30
C THR A 41 -8.76 4.40 -7.76
N SER A 42 -9.78 4.97 -7.11
CA SER A 42 -9.98 4.81 -5.66
C SER A 42 -10.43 3.39 -5.30
N TYR A 43 -10.12 2.97 -4.07
CA TYR A 43 -10.60 1.74 -3.47
C TYR A 43 -11.31 2.06 -2.15
N ASP A 44 -12.64 1.97 -2.14
CA ASP A 44 -13.49 2.53 -1.08
C ASP A 44 -14.02 1.48 -0.08
N GLU A 45 -13.73 0.18 -0.28
CA GLU A 45 -14.14 -0.87 0.67
C GLU A 45 -13.36 -0.75 1.99
N VAL A 46 -14.08 -0.91 3.11
CA VAL A 46 -13.52 -0.87 4.47
C VAL A 46 -14.00 -2.09 5.23
N HIS A 47 -13.07 -2.84 5.83
CA HIS A 47 -13.37 -4.04 6.60
C HIS A 47 -13.01 -3.85 8.08
N GLU A 48 -14.02 -3.85 8.94
CA GLU A 48 -13.87 -3.58 10.39
C GLU A 48 -13.27 -4.75 11.19
N SER A 49 -13.20 -5.95 10.61
CA SER A 49 -12.59 -7.13 11.23
C SER A 49 -11.78 -7.93 10.20
N PHE A 50 -10.78 -8.68 10.68
CA PHE A 50 -10.00 -9.58 9.82
C PHE A 50 -10.85 -10.72 9.24
N ASP A 51 -11.86 -11.18 9.99
CA ASP A 51 -12.81 -12.21 9.52
C ASP A 51 -13.59 -11.75 8.29
N ALA A 52 -13.85 -10.44 8.15
CA ALA A 52 -14.57 -9.87 7.02
C ALA A 52 -13.69 -9.72 5.76
N MET A 53 -12.40 -10.06 5.83
CA MET A 53 -11.44 -9.87 4.73
C MET A 53 -11.19 -11.15 3.91
N GLY A 54 -11.74 -12.30 4.32
CA GLY A 54 -11.59 -13.57 3.58
C GLY A 54 -10.17 -14.14 3.58
N LEU A 55 -9.43 -13.93 4.69
CA LEU A 55 -8.03 -14.33 4.82
C LEU A 55 -7.87 -15.82 5.16
N GLN A 56 -6.70 -16.39 4.88
CA GLN A 56 -6.35 -17.71 5.38
C GLN A 56 -6.35 -17.73 6.91
N GLU A 57 -6.85 -18.82 7.50
CA GLU A 57 -7.15 -18.95 8.94
C GLU A 57 -6.00 -18.55 9.89
N ASN A 58 -4.75 -18.80 9.51
CA ASN A 58 -3.59 -18.55 10.36
C ASN A 58 -2.83 -17.24 10.06
N LEU A 59 -3.25 -16.47 9.05
CA LEU A 59 -2.44 -15.38 8.50
C LEU A 59 -2.19 -14.24 9.51
N LEU A 60 -3.19 -13.85 10.28
CA LEU A 60 -3.13 -12.74 11.23
C LEU A 60 -3.47 -13.16 12.66
N ARG A 61 -3.17 -14.42 13.00
CA ARG A 61 -3.37 -14.93 14.35
C ARG A 61 -2.50 -14.12 15.33
N GLY A 62 -3.15 -13.51 16.33
CA GLY A 62 -2.52 -12.62 17.32
C GLY A 62 -2.77 -11.13 17.08
N PHE A 63 -3.42 -10.76 15.98
CA PHE A 63 -3.99 -9.42 15.81
C PHE A 63 -5.46 -9.43 16.26
N GLU A 64 -5.88 -8.40 17.01
CA GLU A 64 -7.26 -8.31 17.50
C GLU A 64 -8.16 -7.52 16.55
N LYS A 65 -7.73 -6.30 16.17
CA LYS A 65 -8.49 -5.41 15.29
C LYS A 65 -7.60 -4.78 14.23
N PRO A 66 -8.10 -4.64 12.99
CA PRO A 66 -7.37 -3.94 11.94
C PRO A 66 -7.24 -2.45 12.28
N SER A 67 -6.03 -1.90 12.10
CA SER A 67 -5.81 -0.45 12.10
C SER A 67 -6.47 0.20 10.87
N ALA A 68 -6.65 1.52 10.88
CA ALA A 68 -7.32 2.23 9.78
C ALA A 68 -6.70 1.97 8.38
N ILE A 69 -5.38 1.73 8.31
CA ILE A 69 -4.69 1.41 7.07
C ILE A 69 -4.92 -0.05 6.65
N GLN A 70 -4.95 -0.96 7.63
CA GLN A 70 -5.22 -2.39 7.40
C GLN A 70 -6.66 -2.61 6.92
N GLN A 71 -7.63 -1.88 7.48
CA GLN A 71 -9.06 -1.95 7.11
C GLN A 71 -9.30 -1.70 5.61
N ARG A 72 -8.45 -0.87 4.98
CA ARG A 72 -8.56 -0.47 3.57
C ARG A 72 -7.53 -1.16 2.68
N GLY A 73 -6.38 -1.54 3.23
CA GLY A 73 -5.22 -1.99 2.45
C GLY A 73 -5.11 -3.49 2.29
N ILE A 74 -5.54 -4.30 3.27
CA ILE A 74 -5.27 -5.75 3.24
C ILE A 74 -5.96 -6.41 2.04
N VAL A 75 -7.25 -6.15 1.85
CA VAL A 75 -8.04 -6.78 0.79
C VAL A 75 -7.53 -6.45 -0.62
N PRO A 76 -7.23 -5.19 -0.99
CA PRO A 76 -6.70 -4.92 -2.34
C PRO A 76 -5.33 -5.58 -2.58
N PHE A 77 -4.44 -5.67 -1.57
CA PHE A 77 -3.21 -6.46 -1.72
C PHE A 77 -3.47 -7.96 -1.88
N CYS A 78 -4.47 -8.51 -1.18
CA CYS A 78 -4.88 -9.92 -1.31
C CYS A 78 -5.56 -10.22 -2.66
N LYS A 79 -6.12 -9.20 -3.32
CA LYS A 79 -6.71 -9.26 -4.67
C LYS A 79 -5.68 -9.08 -5.79
N ASP A 80 -4.38 -9.02 -5.46
CA ASP A 80 -3.27 -8.85 -6.42
C ASP A 80 -3.36 -7.54 -7.23
N LEU A 81 -3.84 -6.47 -6.59
CA LEU A 81 -3.92 -5.14 -7.20
C LEU A 81 -2.60 -4.37 -7.01
N ASP A 82 -2.28 -3.50 -7.97
CA ASP A 82 -1.28 -2.46 -7.78
C ASP A 82 -1.83 -1.37 -6.86
N VAL A 83 -1.29 -1.29 -5.64
CA VAL A 83 -1.82 -0.42 -4.58
C VAL A 83 -0.83 0.71 -4.25
N ILE A 84 -1.31 1.95 -4.34
CA ILE A 84 -0.66 3.11 -3.70
C ILE A 84 -1.37 3.38 -2.39
N GLN A 85 -0.67 3.22 -1.27
CA GLN A 85 -1.22 3.48 0.06
C GLN A 85 -0.21 4.23 0.94
N GLN A 86 -0.57 5.44 1.35
CA GLN A 86 0.27 6.31 2.19
C GLN A 86 -0.17 6.23 3.66
N ALA A 87 0.77 6.02 4.58
CA ALA A 87 0.49 6.05 6.02
C ALA A 87 1.73 6.38 6.85
N GLN A 88 1.53 6.90 8.06
CA GLN A 88 2.61 7.24 9.00
C GLN A 88 3.32 6.00 9.56
N SER A 89 4.55 6.15 10.07
CA SER A 89 5.26 5.05 10.75
C SER A 89 4.45 4.52 11.95
N GLY A 90 4.56 3.22 12.23
CA GLY A 90 3.83 2.57 13.34
C GLY A 90 2.33 2.32 13.11
N THR A 91 1.79 2.57 11.92
CA THR A 91 0.34 2.41 11.63
C THR A 91 -0.09 1.03 11.15
N GLY A 92 0.84 0.07 11.03
CA GLY A 92 0.53 -1.29 10.57
C GLY A 92 0.77 -1.56 9.08
N LYS A 93 1.48 -0.68 8.37
CA LYS A 93 1.85 -0.85 6.95
C LYS A 93 2.53 -2.19 6.66
N THR A 94 3.49 -2.60 7.50
CA THR A 94 4.23 -3.86 7.31
C THR A 94 3.30 -5.06 7.29
N ALA A 95 2.43 -5.18 8.30
CA ALA A 95 1.44 -6.24 8.34
C ALA A 95 0.47 -6.15 7.15
N THR A 96 0.15 -4.95 6.67
CA THR A 96 -0.76 -4.74 5.54
C THR A 96 -0.23 -5.35 4.23
N PHE A 97 0.99 -4.99 3.81
CA PHE A 97 1.55 -5.55 2.56
C PHE A 97 1.99 -7.01 2.73
N CYS A 98 2.52 -7.39 3.90
CA CYS A 98 2.88 -8.79 4.17
C CYS A 98 1.66 -9.71 4.14
N SER A 99 0.48 -9.23 4.54
CA SER A 99 -0.77 -10.01 4.42
C SER A 99 -1.03 -10.38 2.96
N GLY A 100 -0.89 -9.43 2.04
CA GLY A 100 -1.05 -9.71 0.61
C GLY A 100 -0.08 -10.77 0.09
N VAL A 101 1.21 -10.63 0.42
CA VAL A 101 2.24 -11.59 -0.02
C VAL A 101 1.94 -12.98 0.54
N LEU A 102 1.74 -13.10 1.85
CA LEU A 102 1.53 -14.38 2.52
C LEU A 102 0.22 -15.05 2.12
N GLN A 103 -0.83 -14.27 1.83
CA GLN A 103 -2.12 -14.78 1.35
C GLN A 103 -2.00 -15.50 -0.01
N GLN A 104 -1.02 -15.12 -0.84
CA GLN A 104 -0.78 -15.72 -2.16
C GLN A 104 0.16 -16.95 -2.11
N LEU A 105 0.86 -17.18 -0.99
CA LEU A 105 1.78 -18.31 -0.88
C LEU A 105 1.02 -19.63 -0.70
N ASP A 106 1.36 -20.62 -1.52
CA ASP A 106 0.96 -22.01 -1.30
C ASP A 106 1.96 -22.70 -0.37
N ILE A 107 1.54 -22.90 0.88
CA ILE A 107 2.33 -23.53 1.92
C ILE A 107 2.17 -25.07 1.98
N SER A 108 1.37 -25.66 1.10
CA SER A 108 1.20 -27.12 1.00
C SER A 108 2.32 -27.82 0.24
N LEU A 109 3.19 -27.04 -0.41
CA LEU A 109 4.29 -27.49 -1.27
C LEU A 109 5.55 -27.97 -0.52
N VAL A 110 5.40 -28.34 0.76
CA VAL A 110 6.50 -28.82 1.64
C VAL A 110 6.45 -30.33 1.79
#